data_AF-A0A5C8SPX0-F1
#
_entry.id   AF-A0A5C8SPX0-F1
#
_cell.length_a   1.000
_cell.length_b   1.000
_cell.length_c   1.000
_cell.angle_alpha   90.00
_cell.angle_beta   90.00
_cell.angle_gamma   90.00
#
_symmetry.space_group_name_H-M   'P 1'
#
loop_
_entity.id
_entity.type
_entity.pdbx_description
1 polymer ?
#
loop_
_entity_poly.entity_id
_entity_poly.type
_entity_poly.pdbx_seq_one_letter_code
_entity_poly.pdbx_strand_id
1 'polypeptide(L)'
;MIQQSTDTAVPALMTGLIDHDDPQALVEAHAAAVASGQGALAEQVCRFAAVLGQEMRATTARVGHDLTRCHEHRYDELWAEDEAAEAKLRILVAVPAFKEAIEAMSDEDVDAIWCQYGPFDDGDDD
;
A
#
# COMPACT_ATOMS: atom_id res chain seq x y z
N MET A 1 -10.16 -41.98 7.69
CA MET A 1 -10.31 -40.81 6.79
C MET A 1 -10.14 -39.58 7.64
N ILE A 2 -8.99 -38.91 7.57
CA ILE A 2 -8.77 -37.61 8.22
C ILE A 2 -9.03 -36.58 7.11
N GLN A 3 -10.16 -35.87 7.21
CA GLN A 3 -10.49 -34.78 6.30
C GLN A 3 -9.51 -33.61 6.55
N GLN A 4 -8.95 -33.12 5.45
CA GLN A 4 -8.13 -31.93 5.39
C GLN A 4 -8.98 -30.71 5.75
N SER A 5 -8.57 -29.99 6.80
CA SER A 5 -9.08 -28.67 7.14
C SER A 5 -7.88 -27.74 7.33
N THR A 6 -7.21 -27.37 6.24
CA THR A 6 -6.10 -26.40 6.25
C THR A 6 -6.20 -25.36 5.13
N ASP A 7 -7.41 -25.04 4.66
CA ASP A 7 -7.61 -24.09 3.55
C ASP A 7 -8.17 -22.72 3.97
N THR A 8 -8.28 -22.43 5.27
CA THR A 8 -8.89 -21.15 5.72
C THR A 8 -8.20 -20.53 6.93
N ALA A 9 -7.17 -21.17 7.49
CA ALA A 9 -6.51 -20.71 8.70
C ALA A 9 -5.30 -19.78 8.44
N VAL A 10 -4.71 -19.81 7.25
CA VAL A 10 -3.53 -18.98 6.93
C VAL A 10 -3.89 -17.48 6.76
N PRO A 11 -5.03 -17.09 6.15
CA PRO A 11 -5.38 -15.67 5.99
C PRO A 11 -5.56 -14.95 7.33
N ALA A 12 -6.14 -15.61 8.34
CA ALA A 12 -6.42 -15.03 9.65
C ALA A 12 -5.19 -14.98 10.58
N LEU A 13 -4.19 -15.84 10.37
CA LEU A 13 -2.93 -15.79 11.13
C LEU A 13 -2.00 -14.68 10.63
N MET A 14 -2.10 -14.28 9.36
CA MET A 14 -1.30 -13.19 8.78
C MET A 14 -1.78 -11.80 9.19
N THR A 15 -3.08 -11.61 9.44
CA THR A 15 -3.70 -10.33 9.80
C THR A 15 -3.15 -9.72 11.10
N GLY A 16 -2.41 -10.48 11.92
CA GLY A 16 -1.74 -9.98 13.13
C GLY A 16 -0.23 -10.18 13.19
N LEU A 17 0.40 -10.70 12.13
CA LEU A 17 1.84 -11.07 12.13
C LEU A 17 2.67 -10.28 11.11
N ILE A 18 2.06 -9.74 10.06
CA ILE A 18 2.73 -8.85 9.11
C ILE A 18 2.23 -7.43 9.37
N ASP A 19 3.18 -6.54 9.69
CA ASP A 19 2.94 -5.11 9.63
C ASP A 19 2.76 -4.72 8.15
N HIS A 20 1.51 -4.46 7.76
CA HIS A 20 1.16 -4.12 6.39
C HIS A 20 1.47 -2.66 6.05
N ASP A 21 1.86 -1.85 7.03
CA ASP A 21 2.33 -0.48 6.83
C ASP A 21 3.85 -0.40 6.64
N ASP A 22 4.55 -1.52 6.87
CA ASP A 22 5.98 -1.68 6.61
C ASP A 22 6.23 -2.35 5.24
N PRO A 23 6.69 -1.59 4.22
CA PRO A 23 6.95 -2.15 2.91
C PRO A 23 8.06 -3.21 2.93
N GLN A 24 9.01 -3.13 3.86
CA GLN A 24 10.10 -4.11 3.97
C GLN A 24 9.55 -5.45 4.46
N ALA A 25 8.65 -5.45 5.44
CA ALA A 25 7.97 -6.65 5.92
C ALA A 25 7.16 -7.34 4.80
N LEU A 26 6.49 -6.56 3.95
CA LEU A 26 5.77 -7.09 2.78
C LEU A 26 6.72 -7.74 1.76
N VAL A 27 7.86 -7.09 1.46
CA VAL A 27 8.89 -7.67 0.57
C VAL A 27 9.39 -9.00 1.10
N GLU A 28 9.72 -9.07 2.39
CA GLU A 28 10.22 -10.28 3.03
C GLU A 28 9.17 -11.39 3.05
N ALA A 29 7.91 -11.05 3.35
CA ALA A 29 6.79 -12.00 3.33
C ALA A 29 6.54 -12.57 1.93
N HIS A 30 6.56 -11.73 0.89
CA HIS A 30 6.40 -12.18 -0.49
C HIS A 30 7.57 -13.08 -0.91
N ALA A 31 8.82 -12.70 -0.60
CA ALA A 31 9.99 -13.51 -0.90
C ALA A 31 9.91 -14.88 -0.22
N ALA A 32 9.49 -14.94 1.05
CA ALA A 32 9.32 -16.18 1.80
C ALA A 32 8.20 -17.06 1.21
N ALA A 33 7.07 -16.46 0.81
CA ALA A 33 5.95 -17.16 0.19
C ALA A 33 6.35 -17.77 -1.16
N VAL A 34 7.05 -17.00 -2.00
CA VAL A 34 7.56 -17.48 -3.30
C VAL A 34 8.57 -18.61 -3.12
N ALA A 35 9.53 -18.46 -2.20
CA ALA A 35 10.53 -19.49 -1.91
C ALA A 35 9.91 -20.80 -1.40
N SER A 36 8.77 -20.70 -0.71
CA SER A 36 8.03 -21.84 -0.17
C SER A 36 7.00 -22.42 -1.15
N GLY A 37 6.87 -21.87 -2.37
CA GLY A 37 5.88 -22.29 -3.37
C GLY A 37 4.43 -21.96 -3.00
N GLN A 38 4.21 -21.03 -2.07
CA GLN A 38 2.90 -20.64 -1.57
C GLN A 38 2.30 -19.52 -2.45
N GLY A 39 1.92 -19.85 -3.69
CA GLY A 39 1.45 -18.87 -4.67
C GLY A 39 0.28 -18.00 -4.21
N ALA A 40 -0.74 -18.60 -3.57
CA ALA A 40 -1.89 -17.85 -3.05
C ALA A 40 -1.51 -16.85 -1.95
N LEU A 41 -0.51 -17.18 -1.13
CA LEU A 41 -0.01 -16.26 -0.12
C LEU A 41 0.79 -15.12 -0.75
N ALA A 42 1.66 -15.43 -1.72
CA ALA A 42 2.40 -14.39 -2.45
C ALA A 42 1.44 -13.40 -3.13
N GLU A 43 0.37 -13.90 -3.76
CA GLU A 43 -0.67 -13.06 -4.36
C GLU A 43 -1.39 -12.20 -3.32
N GLN A 44 -1.71 -12.76 -2.15
CA GLN A 44 -2.32 -11.99 -1.06
C GLN A 44 -1.40 -10.86 -0.57
N VAL A 45 -0.09 -11.13 -0.42
CA VAL A 45 0.89 -10.10 -0.06
C VAL A 45 0.98 -9.03 -1.15
N CYS A 46 0.90 -9.40 -2.43
CA CYS A 46 0.83 -8.42 -3.52
C CYS A 46 -0.39 -7.50 -3.41
N ARG A 47 -1.54 -8.01 -2.96
CA ARG A 47 -2.74 -7.17 -2.74
C ARG A 47 -2.54 -6.17 -1.60
N PHE A 48 -1.92 -6.58 -0.49
CA PHE A 48 -1.58 -5.64 0.59
C PHE A 48 -0.58 -4.57 0.13
N ALA A 49 0.47 -4.98 -0.60
CA ALA A 49 1.42 -4.06 -1.20
C ALA A 49 0.76 -3.10 -2.21
N ALA A 50 -0.25 -3.57 -2.95
CA ALA A 50 -1.02 -2.74 -3.86
C ALA A 50 -1.76 -1.62 -3.12
N VAL A 51 -2.49 -1.96 -2.05
CA VAL A 51 -3.21 -0.99 -1.22
C VAL A 51 -2.25 0.03 -0.63
N LEU A 52 -1.21 -0.41 0.07
CA LEU A 52 -0.20 0.49 0.64
C LEU A 52 0.43 1.38 -0.45
N GLY A 53 0.72 0.83 -1.63
CA GLY A 53 1.27 1.59 -2.74
C GLY A 53 0.34 2.71 -3.24
N GLN A 54 -0.96 2.46 -3.33
CA GLN A 54 -1.94 3.50 -3.69
C GLN A 54 -2.14 4.51 -2.56
N GLU A 55 -2.14 4.08 -1.30
CA GLU A 55 -2.18 4.99 -0.14
C GLU A 55 -0.99 5.97 -0.14
N MET A 56 0.21 5.49 -0.45
CA MET A 56 1.40 6.35 -0.54
C MET A 56 1.32 7.32 -1.71
N ARG A 57 0.78 6.90 -2.87
CA ARG A 57 0.53 7.80 -4.01
C ARG A 57 -0.48 8.88 -3.66
N ALA A 58 -1.59 8.51 -3.04
CA ALA A 58 -2.63 9.43 -2.60
C ALA A 58 -2.08 10.42 -1.55
N THR A 59 -1.32 9.92 -0.57
CA THR A 59 -0.63 10.74 0.44
C THR A 59 0.32 11.75 -0.19
N THR A 60 1.19 11.32 -1.11
CA THR A 60 2.12 12.20 -1.84
C THR A 60 1.36 13.30 -2.59
N ALA A 61 0.27 12.94 -3.28
CA ALA A 61 -0.58 13.89 -3.99
C ALA A 61 -1.24 14.90 -3.03
N ARG A 62 -1.77 14.42 -1.90
CA ARG A 62 -2.35 15.28 -0.85
C ARG A 62 -1.32 16.23 -0.27
N VAL A 63 -0.14 15.74 0.09
CA VAL A 63 0.91 16.57 0.67
C VAL A 63 1.37 17.62 -0.34
N GLY A 64 1.55 17.25 -1.62
CA GLY A 64 1.80 18.21 -2.69
C GLY A 64 0.72 19.30 -2.77
N HIS A 65 -0.55 18.92 -2.69
CA HIS A 65 -1.67 19.86 -2.63
C HIS A 65 -1.60 20.76 -1.38
N ASP A 66 -1.37 20.21 -0.20
CA ASP A 66 -1.28 20.94 1.07
C ASP A 66 -0.10 21.92 1.08
N LEU A 67 1.05 21.53 0.53
CA LEU A 67 2.24 22.38 0.40
C LEU A 67 1.96 23.65 -0.43
N THR A 68 1.11 23.55 -1.47
CA THR A 68 0.70 24.72 -2.26
C THR A 68 -0.22 25.70 -1.53
N ARG A 69 -0.89 25.24 -0.45
CA ARG A 69 -1.92 26.00 0.26
C ARG A 69 -1.55 26.38 1.70
N CYS A 70 -0.53 25.76 2.30
CA CYS A 70 -0.16 26.00 3.70
C CYS A 70 0.91 27.08 3.89
N HIS A 71 0.95 27.63 5.11
CA HIS A 71 1.95 28.60 5.55
C HIS A 71 3.23 27.89 6.02
N GLU A 72 4.39 28.57 5.92
CA GLU A 72 5.74 28.04 6.13
C GLU A 72 5.94 27.15 7.38
N HIS A 73 5.19 27.37 8.46
CA HIS A 73 5.32 26.63 9.72
C HIS A 73 4.95 25.14 9.67
N ARG A 74 4.28 24.66 8.61
CA ARG A 74 3.94 23.22 8.42
C ARG A 74 4.79 22.54 7.35
N TYR A 75 5.69 23.26 6.68
CA TYR A 75 6.45 22.72 5.55
C TYR A 75 7.34 21.55 5.96
N ASP A 76 8.06 21.65 7.07
CA ASP A 76 8.98 20.59 7.50
C ASP A 76 8.23 19.27 7.79
N GLU A 77 7.07 19.36 8.43
CA GLU A 77 6.23 18.18 8.72
C GLU A 77 5.68 17.55 7.45
N LEU A 78 5.20 18.37 6.51
CA LEU A 78 4.66 17.92 5.24
C LEU A 78 5.76 17.31 4.36
N TRP A 79 6.93 17.95 4.25
CA TRP A 79 8.06 17.38 3.51
C TRP A 79 8.53 16.05 4.11
N ALA A 80 8.59 15.94 5.43
CA ALA A 80 8.94 14.67 6.08
C ALA A 80 7.91 13.57 5.79
N GLU A 81 6.63 13.92 5.73
CA GLU A 81 5.56 12.99 5.35
C GLU A 81 5.68 12.53 3.89
N ASP A 82 5.91 13.47 2.97
CA ASP A 82 6.11 13.18 1.53
C ASP A 82 7.34 12.28 1.32
N GLU A 83 8.48 12.64 1.90
CA GLU A 83 9.72 11.86 1.81
C GLU A 83 9.54 10.44 2.35
N ALA A 84 8.78 10.28 3.45
CA ALA A 84 8.47 8.98 4.01
C ALA A 84 7.57 8.15 3.06
N ALA A 85 6.53 8.76 2.49
CA ALA A 85 5.64 8.10 1.55
C ALA A 85 6.38 7.68 0.26
N GLU A 86 7.19 8.56 -0.31
CA GLU A 86 8.02 8.26 -1.48
C GLU A 86 9.03 7.14 -1.19
N ALA A 87 9.67 7.16 -0.01
CA ALA A 87 10.61 6.12 0.39
C ALA A 87 9.93 4.74 0.47
N LYS A 88 8.73 4.68 1.08
CA LYS A 88 7.96 3.44 1.14
C LYS A 88 7.55 2.96 -0.25
N LEU A 89 7.04 3.87 -1.10
CA LEU A 89 6.65 3.53 -2.47
C LEU A 89 7.84 3.01 -3.28
N ARG A 90 9.02 3.60 -3.12
CA ARG A 90 10.26 3.17 -3.79
C ARG A 90 10.64 1.73 -3.44
N ILE A 91 10.44 1.31 -2.19
CA ILE A 91 10.67 -0.08 -1.77
C ILE A 91 9.68 -1.02 -2.45
N LEU A 92 8.38 -0.67 -2.45
CA LEU A 92 7.34 -1.51 -3.05
C LEU A 92 7.55 -1.69 -4.56
N VAL A 93 7.78 -0.60 -5.30
CA VAL A 93 7.92 -0.67 -6.76
C VAL A 93 9.24 -1.29 -7.23
N ALA A 94 10.21 -1.49 -6.33
CA ALA A 94 11.43 -2.25 -6.62
C ALA A 94 11.14 -3.74 -6.81
N VAL A 95 10.02 -4.25 -6.28
CA VAL A 95 9.55 -5.62 -6.53
C VAL A 95 8.57 -5.61 -7.72
N PRO A 96 8.90 -6.27 -8.85
CA PRO A 96 8.07 -6.20 -10.05
C PRO A 96 6.61 -6.66 -9.85
N ALA A 97 6.40 -7.72 -9.07
CA ALA A 97 5.06 -8.24 -8.78
C ALA A 97 4.20 -7.24 -7.99
N PHE A 98 4.80 -6.47 -7.08
CA PHE A 98 4.09 -5.43 -6.34
C PHE A 98 3.78 -4.24 -7.23
N LYS A 99 4.76 -3.80 -8.04
CA LYS A 99 4.53 -2.74 -9.03
C LYS A 99 3.34 -3.06 -9.93
N GLU A 100 3.32 -4.27 -10.49
CA GLU A 100 2.22 -4.73 -11.35
C GLU A 100 0.89 -4.75 -10.58
N ALA A 101 0.88 -5.24 -9.33
CA ALA A 101 -0.32 -5.27 -8.51
C ALA A 101 -0.85 -3.85 -8.17
N ILE A 102 0.04 -2.89 -7.90
CA ILE A 102 -0.33 -1.48 -7.67
C ILE A 102 -0.96 -0.89 -8.93
N GLU A 103 -0.38 -1.17 -10.10
CA GLU A 103 -0.82 -0.63 -11.40
C GLU A 103 -2.10 -1.30 -11.94
N ALA A 104 -2.35 -2.55 -11.55
CA ALA A 104 -3.51 -3.33 -12.00
C ALA A 104 -4.73 -3.22 -11.06
N MET A 105 -4.65 -2.39 -10.01
CA MET A 105 -5.77 -2.18 -9.09
C MET A 105 -6.96 -1.56 -9.84
N SER A 106 -8.18 -1.94 -9.44
CA SER A 106 -9.39 -1.44 -10.08
C SER A 106 -9.59 0.05 -9.81
N ASP A 107 -10.17 0.77 -10.76
CA ASP A 107 -10.48 2.20 -10.59
C ASP A 107 -11.36 2.44 -9.35
N GLU A 108 -12.31 1.54 -9.06
CA GLU A 108 -13.17 1.63 -7.87
C GLU A 108 -12.38 1.54 -6.55
N ASP A 109 -11.43 0.61 -6.45
CA ASP A 109 -10.60 0.48 -5.25
C ASP A 109 -9.62 1.65 -5.13
N VAL A 110 -9.06 2.11 -6.25
CA VAL A 110 -8.21 3.30 -6.30
C VAL A 110 -9.00 4.51 -5.83
N ASP A 111 -10.19 4.76 -6.37
CA ASP A 111 -11.04 5.87 -5.98
C ASP A 111 -11.38 5.85 -4.48
N ALA A 112 -11.70 4.66 -3.94
CA ALA A 112 -11.97 4.51 -2.51
C ALA A 112 -10.77 4.90 -1.63
N ILE A 113 -9.56 4.47 -2.01
CA ILE A 113 -8.31 4.84 -1.32
C ILE A 113 -8.06 6.34 -1.45
N TRP A 114 -8.22 6.89 -2.66
CA TRP A 114 -7.96 8.30 -2.94
C TRP A 114 -8.96 9.23 -2.24
N CYS A 115 -10.21 8.81 -2.05
CA CYS A 115 -11.18 9.54 -1.22
C CYS A 115 -10.74 9.65 0.25
N GLN A 116 -9.99 8.67 0.76
CA GLN A 116 -9.55 8.64 2.16
C GLN A 116 -8.21 9.35 2.39
N TYR A 117 -7.25 9.18 1.47
CA TYR A 117 -5.87 9.61 1.67
C TYR A 117 -5.40 10.69 0.68
N GLY A 118 -6.14 10.91 -0.39
CA GLY A 118 -5.83 11.87 -1.44
C GLY A 118 -6.12 13.32 -1.03
N PRO A 119 -5.86 14.28 -1.93
CA PRO A 119 -6.28 15.66 -1.73
C PRO A 119 -7.78 15.73 -1.45
N PHE A 120 -8.19 16.62 -0.55
CA PHE A 120 -9.61 16.96 -0.43
C PHE A 120 -10.08 17.59 -1.74
N ASP A 121 -11.01 16.95 -2.42
CA ASP A 121 -11.80 17.57 -3.47
C ASP A 121 -12.81 18.50 -2.79
N ASP A 122 -12.58 19.81 -2.88
CA ASP A 122 -13.51 20.83 -2.39
C ASP A 122 -14.72 21.01 -3.31
N GLY A 123 -14.78 20.29 -4.44
CA GLY A 123 -15.92 20.30 -5.35
C GLY A 123 -16.15 21.64 -6.06
N ASP A 124 -15.15 22.53 -6.06
CA ASP A 124 -15.25 23.89 -6.59
C ASP A 124 -14.75 24.03 -8.05
N ASP A 125 -14.48 22.91 -8.75
CA ASP A 125 -14.23 22.88 -10.19
C ASP A 125 -15.47 22.35 -10.95
N ASP A 126 -16.51 23.18 -11.06
CA ASP A 126 -17.58 23.10 -12.09
C ASP A 126 -18.17 24.49 -12.43
#